data_AF-A0A2N2YLX6-F1
#
_entry.id   AF-A0A2N2YLX6-F1
#
_cell.length_a   1.000
_cell.length_b   1.000
_cell.length_c   1.000
_cell.angle_alpha   90.00
_cell.angle_beta   90.00
_cell.angle_gamma   90.00
#
_symmetry.space_group_name_H-M   'P 1'
#
loop_
_entity.id
_entity.type
_entity.pdbx_description
1 polymer ?
#
loop_
_entity_poly.entity_id
_entity_poly.type
_entity_poly.pdbx_seq_one_letter_code
_entity_poly.pdbx_strand_id
1 'polypeptide(L)'
;MPILFIIIGAILSKTTGIKAIGTLLSLVAALTLMISYYGWIWTAGIAIYKQDNSDKKLNLNIFRLSFILSIFLFIIITPILKMVLKEDSVDAMRVVGLIPLLLFFFCIYFITASIRSIEKQRNIKTSSMLLNFLLIWILPIGIWILQPKINVILLKTDENAR
;
A
#
# COMPACT_ATOMS: atom_id res chain seq x y z
N MET A 1 -12.71 -1.60 9.87
CA MET A 1 -13.35 -2.89 10.15
C MET A 1 -12.36 -3.97 10.59
N PRO A 2 -11.25 -4.28 9.89
CA PRO A 2 -10.36 -5.37 10.31
C PRO A 2 -9.53 -5.11 11.58
N ILE A 3 -9.16 -3.85 11.86
CA ILE A 3 -8.44 -3.46 13.08
C ILE A 3 -9.26 -3.77 14.33
N LEU A 4 -10.59 -3.59 14.26
CA LEU A 4 -11.50 -3.94 15.34
C LEU A 4 -11.50 -5.46 15.58
N PHE A 5 -11.44 -6.29 14.53
CA PHE A 5 -11.32 -7.75 14.69
C PHE A 5 -10.00 -8.17 15.34
N ILE A 6 -8.89 -7.48 15.07
CA ILE A 6 -7.60 -7.73 15.75
C ILE A 6 -7.71 -7.39 17.24
N ILE A 7 -8.27 -6.21 17.56
CA ILE A 7 -8.43 -5.75 18.94
C ILE A 7 -9.39 -6.68 19.71
N ILE A 8 -10.53 -7.02 19.11
CA ILE A 8 -11.53 -7.93 19.69
C ILE A 8 -10.94 -9.34 19.88
N GLY A 9 -10.20 -9.85 18.90
CA GLY A 9 -9.51 -11.15 19.01
C GLY A 9 -8.45 -11.18 20.10
N ALA A 10 -7.69 -10.11 20.27
CA ALA A 10 -6.72 -9.97 21.35
C ALA A 10 -7.39 -9.93 22.73
N ILE A 11 -8.51 -9.21 22.86
CA ILE A 11 -9.31 -9.14 24.10
C ILE A 11 -9.92 -10.51 24.42
N LEU A 12 -10.60 -11.15 23.46
CA LEU A 12 -11.24 -12.47 23.61
C LEU A 12 -10.23 -13.57 23.99
N SER A 13 -9.03 -13.55 23.39
CA SER A 13 -7.94 -14.46 23.74
C SER A 13 -7.56 -14.35 25.23
N LYS A 14 -7.52 -13.12 25.73
CA LYS A 14 -7.14 -12.82 27.12
C LYS A 14 -8.23 -13.20 28.12
N THR A 15 -9.51 -13.03 27.77
CA THR A 15 -10.65 -13.34 28.67
C THR A 15 -11.06 -14.81 28.68
N THR A 16 -11.03 -15.50 27.53
CA THR A 16 -11.55 -16.89 27.43
C THR A 16 -10.50 -17.96 27.69
N GLY A 17 -9.21 -17.61 27.70
CA GLY A 17 -8.10 -18.57 27.81
C GLY A 17 -7.88 -19.41 26.55
N ILE A 18 -8.75 -19.31 25.54
CA ILE A 18 -8.67 -20.06 24.28
C ILE A 18 -7.78 -19.29 23.30
N LYS A 19 -6.46 -19.42 23.50
CA LYS A 19 -5.43 -18.74 22.69
C LYS A 19 -5.56 -19.03 21.19
N ALA A 20 -6.00 -20.23 20.81
CA ALA A 20 -6.13 -20.65 19.41
C ALA A 20 -7.13 -19.78 18.61
N ILE A 21 -8.29 -19.48 19.18
CA ILE A 21 -9.33 -18.66 18.53
C ILE A 21 -8.84 -17.23 18.33
N GLY A 22 -8.20 -16.66 19.37
CA GLY A 22 -7.60 -15.32 19.29
C GLY A 22 -6.52 -15.19 18.21
N THR A 23 -5.62 -16.17 18.13
CA THR A 23 -4.57 -16.22 17.11
C THR A 23 -5.16 -16.36 15.70
N LEU A 24 -6.13 -17.24 15.51
CA LEU A 24 -6.78 -17.45 14.21
C LEU A 24 -7.50 -16.18 13.74
N LEU A 25 -8.28 -15.54 14.62
CA LEU A 25 -8.99 -14.31 14.27
C LEU A 25 -8.03 -13.17 13.92
N SER A 26 -6.93 -13.05 14.67
CA SER A 26 -5.88 -12.05 14.40
C SER A 26 -5.21 -12.28 13.04
N LEU A 27 -4.92 -13.54 12.70
CA LEU A 27 -4.34 -13.92 11.42
C LEU A 27 -5.28 -13.59 10.25
N VAL A 28 -6.55 -13.97 10.35
CA VAL A 28 -7.56 -13.70 9.31
C VAL A 28 -7.74 -12.20 9.10
N ALA A 29 -7.79 -11.42 10.19
CA ALA A 29 -7.92 -9.98 10.12
C ALA A 29 -6.67 -9.32 9.50
N ALA A 30 -5.47 -9.78 9.84
CA ALA A 30 -4.22 -9.30 9.26
C ALA A 30 -4.13 -9.59 7.76
N LEU A 31 -4.47 -10.81 7.33
CA LEU A 31 -4.50 -11.18 5.91
C LEU A 31 -5.53 -10.35 5.14
N THR A 32 -6.70 -10.13 5.71
CA THR A 32 -7.74 -9.29 5.11
C THR A 32 -7.25 -7.85 4.91
N LEU A 33 -6.59 -7.25 5.92
CA LEU A 33 -5.97 -5.93 5.80
C LEU A 33 -4.92 -5.88 4.71
N MET A 34 -4.02 -6.87 4.69
CA MET A 34 -2.94 -6.94 3.73
C MET A 34 -3.48 -7.01 2.30
N ILE A 35 -4.39 -7.96 2.03
CA ILE A 35 -5.00 -8.13 0.71
C ILE A 35 -5.75 -6.86 0.29
N SER A 36 -6.56 -6.29 1.19
CA SER A 36 -7.32 -5.07 0.88
C SER A 36 -6.42 -3.90 0.56
N TYR A 37 -5.33 -3.71 1.32
CA TYR A 37 -4.43 -2.59 1.13
C TYR A 37 -3.59 -2.72 -0.14
N TYR A 38 -2.92 -3.85 -0.32
CA TYR A 38 -2.11 -4.09 -1.51
C TYR A 38 -2.98 -4.13 -2.77
N GLY A 39 -4.19 -4.71 -2.68
CA GLY A 39 -5.18 -4.65 -3.76
C GLY A 39 -5.56 -3.21 -4.10
N TRP A 40 -5.76 -2.35 -3.10
CA TRP A 40 -6.03 -0.93 -3.31
C TRP A 40 -4.86 -0.22 -3.99
N ILE A 41 -3.61 -0.41 -3.53
CA ILE A 41 -2.41 0.19 -4.14
C ILE A 41 -2.27 -0.20 -5.61
N TRP A 42 -2.44 -1.49 -5.92
CA TRP A 42 -2.36 -2.00 -7.28
C TRP A 42 -3.43 -1.37 -8.19
N THR A 43 -4.69 -1.42 -7.76
CA THR A 43 -5.83 -0.92 -8.52
C THR A 43 -5.76 0.60 -8.70
N ALA A 44 -5.46 1.35 -7.63
CA ALA A 44 -5.28 2.80 -7.69
C ALA A 44 -4.11 3.19 -8.61
N GLY A 45 -2.96 2.53 -8.49
CA GLY A 45 -1.79 2.81 -9.33
C GLY A 45 -2.07 2.62 -10.82
N ILE A 46 -2.74 1.52 -11.21
CA ILE A 46 -3.12 1.29 -12.61
C ILE A 46 -4.18 2.29 -13.07
N ALA A 47 -5.22 2.51 -12.26
CA ALA A 47 -6.33 3.38 -12.62
C ALA A 47 -5.86 4.83 -12.83
N ILE A 48 -5.03 5.35 -11.93
CA ILE A 48 -4.48 6.71 -12.00
C ILE A 48 -3.48 6.82 -13.16
N TYR A 49 -2.61 5.83 -13.35
CA TYR A 49 -1.68 5.83 -14.49
C TYR A 49 -2.40 5.96 -15.84
N LYS A 50 -3.52 5.25 -16.02
CA LYS A 50 -4.34 5.34 -17.24
C LYS A 50 -4.90 6.75 -17.49
N GLN A 51 -5.05 7.57 -16.45
CA GLN A 51 -5.56 8.94 -16.55
C GLN A 51 -4.49 10.00 -16.73
N ASP A 52 -3.23 9.67 -16.43
CA ASP A 52 -2.12 10.58 -16.65
C ASP A 52 -1.86 10.66 -18.15
N ASN A 53 -1.97 11.85 -18.74
CA ASN A 53 -1.67 12.12 -20.16
C ASN A 53 -0.40 12.96 -20.35
N SER A 54 0.46 13.06 -19.33
CA SER A 54 1.72 13.80 -19.45
C SER A 54 2.66 13.17 -20.47
N ASP A 55 3.55 14.00 -21.03
CA ASP A 55 4.66 13.50 -21.85
C ASP A 55 5.73 12.78 -21.01
N LYS A 56 5.75 13.02 -19.70
CA LYS A 56 6.73 12.48 -18.74
C LYS A 56 6.10 11.54 -17.71
N LYS A 57 5.28 10.58 -18.16
CA LYS A 57 4.68 9.57 -17.28
C LYS A 57 5.75 8.67 -16.68
N LEU A 58 5.56 8.29 -15.42
CA LEU A 58 6.36 7.24 -14.81
C LEU A 58 6.06 5.89 -15.48
N ASN A 59 7.06 5.02 -15.61
CA ASN A 59 6.89 3.76 -16.31
C ASN A 59 6.05 2.74 -15.50
N LEU A 60 4.89 2.35 -16.04
CA LEU A 60 3.99 1.38 -15.41
C LEU A 60 4.63 0.00 -15.18
N ASN A 61 5.54 -0.43 -16.05
CA ASN A 61 6.22 -1.71 -15.88
C ASN A 61 7.17 -1.69 -14.69
N ILE A 62 7.82 -0.56 -14.43
CA ILE A 62 8.66 -0.39 -13.23
C ILE A 62 7.77 -0.45 -11.98
N PHE A 63 6.61 0.22 -11.97
CA PHE A 63 5.64 0.12 -10.87
C PHE A 63 5.22 -1.34 -10.61
N ARG A 64 4.80 -2.06 -11.65
CA ARG A 64 4.36 -3.46 -11.53
C ARG A 64 5.48 -4.35 -10.98
N LEU A 65 6.70 -4.20 -11.50
CA LEU A 65 7.85 -4.95 -11.05
C LEU A 65 8.19 -4.64 -9.59
N SER A 66 8.27 -3.35 -9.22
CA SER A 66 8.55 -2.93 -7.84
C SER A 66 7.49 -3.43 -6.86
N PHE A 67 6.21 -3.41 -7.26
CA PHE A 67 5.11 -3.90 -6.43
C PHE A 67 5.21 -5.41 -6.19
N ILE A 68 5.38 -6.21 -7.24
CA ILE A 68 5.52 -7.67 -7.15
C ILE A 68 6.78 -8.02 -6.34
N LEU A 69 7.89 -7.35 -6.62
CA LEU A 69 9.16 -7.59 -5.93
C LEU A 69 9.07 -7.20 -4.44
N SER A 70 8.40 -6.10 -4.10
CA SER A 70 8.16 -5.71 -2.71
C SER A 70 7.43 -6.81 -1.92
N ILE A 71 6.34 -7.34 -2.48
CA ILE A 71 5.57 -8.43 -1.86
C ILE A 71 6.41 -9.70 -1.75
N PHE A 72 7.07 -10.10 -2.85
CA PHE A 72 7.88 -11.31 -2.90
C PHE A 72 9.03 -11.28 -1.89
N LEU A 73 9.78 -10.17 -1.82
CA LEU A 73 10.87 -10.01 -0.86
C LEU A 73 10.38 -10.01 0.59
N PHE A 74 9.22 -9.40 0.85
CA PHE A 74 8.64 -9.33 2.19
C PHE A 74 8.09 -10.69 2.67
N ILE A 75 7.35 -11.41 1.83
CA ILE A 75 6.69 -12.67 2.20
C ILE A 75 7.64 -13.85 2.16
N ILE A 76 8.54 -13.93 1.17
CA ILE A 76 9.35 -15.13 0.92
C ILE A 76 10.78 -14.95 1.40
N ILE A 77 11.47 -13.93 0.89
CA ILE A 77 12.92 -13.78 1.13
C ILE A 77 13.21 -13.41 2.58
N THR A 78 12.46 -12.47 3.16
CA THR A 78 12.71 -12.00 4.52
C THR A 78 12.57 -13.12 5.57
N PRO A 79 11.53 -13.97 5.56
CA PRO A 79 11.46 -15.10 6.48
C PRO A 79 12.53 -16.18 6.25
N ILE A 80 12.84 -16.51 4.99
CA ILE A 80 13.89 -17.49 4.68
C ILE A 80 15.24 -17.02 5.22
N LEU A 81 15.59 -15.75 4.99
CA LEU A 81 16.85 -15.20 5.51
C LEU A 81 16.89 -15.21 7.04
N LYS A 82 15.77 -14.95 7.73
CA LYS A 82 15.67 -15.08 9.19
C LYS A 82 15.89 -16.51 9.69
N MET A 83 15.52 -17.53 8.90
CA MET A 83 15.75 -18.93 9.26
C MET A 83 17.19 -19.38 9.00
N VAL A 84 17.80 -18.88 7.92
CA VAL A 84 19.14 -19.29 7.48
C VAL A 84 20.24 -18.56 8.25
N LEU A 85 20.05 -17.28 8.54
CA LEU A 85 21.04 -16.46 9.21
C LEU A 85 20.92 -16.60 10.74
N LYS A 86 22.04 -16.90 11.41
CA LYS A 86 22.13 -16.90 12.87
C LYS A 86 22.14 -15.46 13.41
N GLU A 87 21.75 -15.32 14.68
CA GLU A 87 21.47 -14.04 15.35
C GLU A 87 22.61 -13.00 15.27
N ASP A 88 23.87 -13.40 15.09
CA ASP A 88 25.03 -12.49 15.03
C ASP A 88 25.05 -11.54 13.81
N SER A 89 24.12 -11.69 12.85
CA SER A 89 24.03 -10.89 11.62
C SER A 89 22.87 -9.88 11.63
N VAL A 90 22.50 -9.37 12.81
CA VAL A 90 21.37 -8.44 13.01
C VAL A 90 21.37 -7.26 12.03
N ASP A 91 22.54 -6.69 11.73
CA ASP A 91 22.63 -5.50 10.86
C ASP A 91 22.34 -5.83 9.38
N ALA A 92 22.80 -6.98 8.89
CA ALA A 92 22.48 -7.44 7.53
C ALA A 92 20.97 -7.72 7.39
N MET A 93 20.35 -8.31 8.41
CA MET A 93 18.91 -8.59 8.41
C MET A 93 18.07 -7.31 8.42
N ARG A 94 18.52 -6.27 9.13
CA ARG A 94 17.87 -4.95 9.12
C ARG A 94 17.94 -4.31 7.74
N VAL A 95 19.11 -4.30 7.10
CA VAL A 95 19.29 -3.70 5.77
C VAL A 95 18.43 -4.42 4.73
N VAL A 96 18.46 -5.75 4.71
CA VAL A 96 17.66 -6.52 3.73
C VAL A 96 16.16 -6.34 3.97
N GLY A 97 15.73 -6.22 5.24
CA GLY A 97 14.34 -5.92 5.58
C GLY A 97 13.85 -4.55 5.09
N LEU A 98 14.74 -3.59 4.83
CA LEU A 98 14.38 -2.26 4.32
C LEU A 98 14.13 -2.26 2.81
N ILE A 99 14.71 -3.18 2.05
CA ILE A 99 14.55 -3.26 0.59
C ILE A 99 13.08 -3.37 0.16
N PRO A 100 12.26 -4.32 0.67
CA PRO A 100 10.84 -4.40 0.30
C PRO A 100 10.08 -3.13 0.67
N LEU A 101 10.45 -2.45 1.77
CA LEU A 101 9.84 -1.20 2.21
C LEU A 101 10.16 -0.05 1.25
N LEU A 102 11.40 0.07 0.79
CA LEU A 102 11.78 1.09 -0.20
C LEU A 102 11.07 0.88 -1.54
N LEU A 103 10.95 -0.37 -2.00
CA LEU A 103 10.16 -0.70 -3.20
C LEU A 103 8.68 -0.37 -3.01
N PHE A 104 8.15 -0.58 -1.81
CA PHE A 104 6.79 -0.21 -1.48
C PHE A 104 6.59 1.31 -1.48
N PHE A 105 7.53 2.07 -0.92
CA PHE A 105 7.52 3.53 -0.97
C PHE A 105 7.62 4.05 -2.39
N PHE A 106 8.36 3.38 -3.28
CA PHE A 106 8.34 3.70 -4.69
C PHE A 106 6.93 3.52 -5.30
N CYS A 107 6.18 2.49 -4.91
CA CYS A 107 4.81 2.28 -5.37
C CYS A 107 3.88 3.42 -4.91
N ILE A 108 4.02 3.88 -3.66
CA ILE A 108 3.28 5.04 -3.15
C ILE A 108 3.68 6.31 -3.90
N TYR A 109 4.99 6.53 -4.05
CA TYR A 109 5.54 7.66 -4.81
C TYR A 109 4.96 7.70 -6.22
N PHE A 110 4.93 6.56 -6.92
CA PHE A 110 4.35 6.43 -8.26
C PHE A 110 2.91 6.95 -8.29
N ILE A 111 2.06 6.48 -7.38
CA ILE A 111 0.66 6.92 -7.29
C ILE A 111 0.57 8.43 -7.05
N THR A 112 1.30 8.95 -6.06
CA THR A 112 1.22 10.38 -5.70
C THR A 112 1.77 11.30 -6.78
N ALA A 113 2.82 10.87 -7.48
CA ALA A 113 3.39 11.59 -8.60
C ALA A 113 2.41 11.65 -9.77
N SER A 114 1.76 10.52 -10.10
CA SER A 114 0.73 10.48 -11.14
C SER A 114 -0.49 11.32 -10.78
N ILE A 115 -0.96 11.30 -9.52
CA ILE A 115 -2.02 12.21 -9.05
C ILE A 115 -1.60 13.66 -9.30
N ARG A 116 -0.41 14.06 -8.85
CA ARG A 116 0.09 15.44 -9.01
C ARG A 116 0.23 15.84 -10.48
N SER A 117 0.67 14.91 -11.33
CA SER A 117 0.77 15.11 -12.78
C SER A 117 -0.59 15.44 -13.39
N ILE A 118 -1.62 14.66 -13.05
CA ILE A 118 -2.99 14.86 -13.52
C ILE A 118 -3.59 16.17 -13.00
N GLU A 119 -3.37 16.50 -11.72
CA GLU A 119 -3.87 17.76 -11.15
C GLU A 119 -3.31 18.98 -11.88
N LYS A 120 -2.01 18.96 -12.21
CA LYS A 120 -1.37 20.02 -13.00
C LYS A 120 -1.94 20.13 -14.41
N GLN A 121 -2.14 19.00 -15.10
CA GLN A 121 -2.71 18.97 -16.45
C GLN A 121 -4.14 19.53 -16.49
N ARG A 122 -4.94 19.22 -15.46
CA ARG A 122 -6.36 19.57 -15.41
C ARG A 122 -6.63 20.90 -14.70
N ASN A 123 -5.59 21.66 -14.34
CA ASN A 123 -5.70 22.90 -13.55
C ASN A 123 -6.58 22.73 -12.29
N ILE A 124 -6.53 21.55 -11.66
CA ILE A 124 -7.26 21.25 -10.42
C ILE A 124 -6.43 21.75 -9.24
N LYS A 125 -7.09 22.13 -8.14
CA LYS A 125 -6.43 22.48 -6.88
C LYS A 125 -5.44 21.40 -6.47
N THR A 126 -4.15 21.68 -6.63
CA THR A 126 -3.08 20.76 -6.27
C THR A 126 -3.01 20.61 -4.75
N SER A 127 -3.03 19.37 -4.25
CA SER A 127 -2.62 19.11 -2.88
C SER A 127 -1.11 18.87 -2.82
N SER A 128 -0.53 19.03 -1.63
CA SER A 128 0.88 18.70 -1.42
C SER A 128 1.15 17.24 -1.74
N MET A 129 2.20 16.98 -2.52
CA MET A 129 2.63 15.62 -2.86
C MET A 129 2.97 14.81 -1.61
N LEU A 130 3.64 15.45 -0.64
CA LEU A 130 4.01 14.84 0.63
C LEU A 130 2.76 14.45 1.43
N LEU A 131 1.72 15.30 1.40
CA LEU A 131 0.47 14.98 2.07
C LEU A 131 -0.19 13.74 1.45
N ASN A 132 -0.27 13.66 0.12
CA ASN A 132 -0.83 12.47 -0.54
C ASN A 132 -0.01 11.21 -0.23
N PHE A 133 1.32 11.33 -0.14
CA PHE A 133 2.19 10.22 0.23
C PHE A 133 1.89 9.73 1.65
N LEU A 134 1.84 10.64 2.63
CA LEU A 134 1.52 10.31 4.01
C LEU A 134 0.11 9.73 4.14
N LEU A 135 -0.87 10.22 3.38
CA LEU A 135 -2.23 9.67 3.37
C LEU A 135 -2.27 8.23 2.85
N ILE A 136 -1.51 7.88 1.80
CA ILE A 136 -1.46 6.49 1.32
C ILE A 136 -0.70 5.60 2.31
N TRP A 137 0.34 6.13 2.94
CA TRP A 137 1.18 5.38 3.88
C TRP A 137 0.47 5.10 5.21
N ILE A 138 -0.27 6.09 5.74
CA ILE A 138 -0.99 5.99 7.01
C ILE A 138 -2.41 5.43 6.74
N LEU A 139 -2.51 4.11 6.77
CA LEU A 139 -3.78 3.41 6.72
C LEU A 139 -4.57 3.48 8.03
N PRO A 140 -5.90 3.24 7.98
CA PRO A 140 -6.78 3.26 6.80
C PRO A 140 -7.31 4.68 6.50
N ILE A 141 -7.14 5.59 7.46
CA ILE A 141 -7.73 6.93 7.46
C ILE A 141 -7.29 7.73 6.23
N GLY A 142 -6.02 7.63 5.84
CA GLY A 142 -5.53 8.41 4.72
C GLY A 142 -6.08 7.96 3.36
N ILE A 143 -6.39 6.66 3.17
CA ILE A 143 -7.12 6.20 1.98
C ILE A 143 -8.52 6.82 1.93
N TRP A 144 -9.24 6.90 3.05
CA TRP A 144 -10.58 7.51 3.06
C TRP A 144 -10.58 8.98 2.68
N ILE A 145 -9.55 9.72 3.10
CA ILE A 145 -9.38 11.12 2.72
C ILE A 145 -9.00 11.24 1.24
N LEU A 146 -8.19 10.30 0.73
CA LEU A 146 -7.70 10.34 -0.65
C LEU A 146 -8.71 9.81 -1.68
N GLN A 147 -9.61 8.91 -1.27
CA GLN A 147 -10.56 8.24 -2.17
C GLN A 147 -11.49 9.23 -2.91
N PRO A 148 -12.12 10.22 -2.26
CA PRO A 148 -12.96 11.20 -2.96
C PRO A 148 -12.19 11.97 -4.05
N LYS A 149 -10.91 12.28 -3.77
CA LYS A 149 -10.04 12.97 -4.72
C LYS A 149 -9.73 12.12 -5.94
N ILE A 150 -9.42 10.84 -5.73
CA ILE A 150 -9.19 9.88 -6.82
C ILE A 150 -10.47 9.74 -7.65
N ASN A 151 -11.64 9.68 -7.02
CA ASN A 151 -12.92 9.57 -7.75
C ASN A 151 -13.15 10.78 -8.68
N VAL A 152 -12.83 12.01 -8.24
CA VAL A 152 -12.92 13.21 -9.11
C VAL A 152 -11.99 13.10 -10.32
N ILE A 153 -10.80 12.52 -10.14
CA ILE A 153 -9.85 12.27 -11.23
C ILE A 153 -10.42 11.22 -12.21
N LEU A 154 -11.05 10.17 -11.71
CA LEU A 154 -11.59 9.09 -12.56
C LEU A 154 -12.88 9.51 -13.29
N LEU A 155 -13.81 10.20 -12.63
CA LEU A 155 -15.11 10.57 -13.19
C LEU A 155 -15.02 11.58 -14.35
N LYS A 156 -14.10 12.56 -14.26
CA LYS A 156 -13.90 13.56 -15.34
C LYS A 156 -13.42 12.96 -16.67
N THR A 157 -13.06 11.68 -16.70
CA THR A 157 -12.66 10.99 -17.92
C THR A 157 -13.85 10.44 -18.69
N ASP A 158 -14.90 10.01 -17.99
CA ASP A 158 -16.10 9.48 -18.64
C ASP A 158 -16.88 10.55 -19.39
N GLU A 159 -16.75 11.82 -18.99
CA GLU A 159 -17.32 12.97 -19.70
C GLU A 159 -16.53 13.35 -20.97
N ASN A 160 -15.20 13.19 -20.99
CA ASN A 160 -14.38 13.52 -22.16
C ASN A 160 -14.34 12.39 -23.21
N ALA A 161 -14.85 11.20 -22.88
CA ALA A 161 -14.94 10.04 -23.76
C ALA A 161 -16.32 9.86 -24.41
N ARG A 162 -17.27 10.75 -24.10
CA ARG A 162 -18.60 10.86 -24.73
C ARG A 162 -18.64 12.10 -25.62
#